data_AF-A0A7C2PXJ2-F1
#
_entry.id   AF-A0A7C2PXJ2-F1
#
_cell.length_a   1.000
_cell.length_b   1.000
_cell.length_c   1.000
_cell.angle_alpha   90.00
_cell.angle_beta   90.00
_cell.angle_gamma   90.00
#
_symmetry.space_group_name_H-M   'P 1'
#
loop_
_entity.id
_entity.type
_entity.pdbx_description
1 polymer ?
#
loop_
_entity_poly.entity_id
_entity_poly.type
_entity_poly.pdbx_seq_one_letter_code
_entity_poly.pdbx_strand_id
1 'polypeptide(L)' 'METCYKIMYLENWKALDLKSDRFEVEAEITAKVLKNRFKFIQEPIRYKFRSFKEGKKISWKDGVRSVFVLLKHRFLY' A
#
# COMPACT_ATOMS: atom_id res chain seq x y z
N MET A 1 -4.96 4.47 -0.18
CA MET A 1 -4.15 4.04 0.98
C MET A 1 -4.86 2.86 1.64
N GLU A 2 -4.14 1.77 1.93
CA GLU A 2 -4.59 0.49 2.54
C GLU A 2 -5.99 0.00 2.13
N THR A 3 -6.35 0.16 0.86
CA THR A 3 -7.61 -0.35 0.31
C THR A 3 -7.49 -1.78 -0.17
N CYS A 4 -6.25 -2.25 -0.46
CA CYS A 4 -5.97 -3.53 -1.10
C CYS A 4 -6.75 -3.75 -2.41
N TYR A 5 -7.20 -2.66 -3.03
CA TYR A 5 -7.93 -2.67 -4.29
C TYR A 5 -7.43 -1.52 -5.15
N LYS A 6 -6.59 -1.88 -6.12
CA LYS A 6 -5.91 -0.97 -7.03
C LYS A 6 -5.75 -1.65 -8.38
N ILE A 7 -5.90 -0.89 -9.43
CA ILE A 7 -5.67 -1.34 -10.80
C ILE A 7 -4.65 -0.37 -11.41
N MET A 8 -3.69 -0.92 -12.14
CA MET A 8 -2.69 -0.13 -12.84
C MET A 8 -2.17 -0.86 -14.06
N TYR A 9 -1.65 -0.09 -15.02
CA TYR A 9 -0.96 -0.64 -16.18
C TYR A 9 0.27 -1.44 -15.75
N LEU A 10 0.55 -2.51 -16.50
CA LEU A 10 1.66 -3.42 -16.21
C LEU A 10 3.02 -2.72 -16.20
N GLU A 11 3.22 -1.76 -17.10
CA GLU A 11 4.44 -0.95 -17.16
C GLU A 11 4.66 -0.16 -15.86
N ASN A 12 3.62 0.49 -15.35
CA ASN A 12 3.68 1.25 -14.10
C ASN A 12 3.93 0.32 -12.91
N TRP A 13 3.30 -0.86 -12.89
CA TRP A 13 3.53 -1.87 -11.84
C TRP A 13 4.98 -2.33 -11.80
N LYS A 14 5.55 -2.69 -12.96
CA LYS A 14 6.95 -3.11 -13.07
C LYS A 14 7.93 -2.00 -12.66
N ALA A 15 7.61 -0.75 -12.99
CA ALA A 15 8.43 0.40 -12.61
C ALA A 15 8.46 0.68 -11.09
N LEU A 16 7.51 0.15 -10.31
CA LEU A 16 7.54 0.31 -8.85
C LEU A 16 8.67 -0.50 -8.18
N ASP A 17 9.13 -1.61 -8.77
CA ASP A 17 10.16 -2.50 -8.17
C ASP A 17 9.94 -2.73 -6.65
N LEU A 18 8.77 -3.27 -6.30
CA LEU A 18 8.33 -3.43 -4.90
C LEU A 18 9.24 -4.41 -4.13
N LYS A 19 9.57 -4.08 -2.89
CA LYS A 19 10.43 -4.90 -2.02
C LYS A 19 9.71 -5.42 -0.77
N SER A 20 8.59 -4.84 -0.40
CA SER A 20 7.79 -5.27 0.75
C SER A 20 7.15 -6.63 0.50
N ASP A 21 7.11 -7.48 1.52
CA ASP A 21 6.62 -8.87 1.46
C ASP A 21 5.32 -9.10 2.26
N ARG A 22 4.76 -8.04 2.84
CA ARG A 22 3.59 -8.10 3.71
C ARG A 22 2.62 -6.93 3.47
N PHE A 23 1.87 -6.52 4.49
CA PHE A 23 0.79 -5.52 4.37
C PHE A 23 1.32 -4.13 3.99
N GLU A 24 2.53 -3.80 4.41
CA GLU A 24 3.20 -2.53 4.12
C GLU A 24 3.49 -2.29 2.62
N VAL A 25 3.31 -3.30 1.75
CA VAL A 25 3.40 -3.15 0.30
C VAL A 25 2.43 -2.10 -0.24
N GLU A 26 1.26 -1.96 0.37
CA GLU A 26 0.27 -0.95 -0.01
C GLU A 26 0.76 0.48 0.26
N ALA A 27 1.52 0.66 1.34
CA ALA A 27 2.19 1.89 1.69
C ALA A 27 3.36 2.18 0.72
N GLU A 28 4.16 1.16 0.39
CA GLU A 28 5.23 1.27 -0.61
C GLU A 28 4.69 1.67 -2.00
N ILE A 29 3.63 0.99 -2.47
CA ILE A 29 2.96 1.33 -3.73
C ILE A 29 2.54 2.79 -3.72
N THR A 30 1.88 3.24 -2.65
CA THR A 30 1.39 4.62 -2.56
C THR A 30 2.56 5.62 -2.61
N ALA A 31 3.63 5.38 -1.85
CA ALA A 31 4.80 6.24 -1.83
C ALA A 31 5.48 6.31 -3.21
N LYS A 32 5.65 5.17 -3.87
CA LYS A 32 6.32 5.11 -5.18
C LYS A 32 5.46 5.63 -6.33
N VAL A 33 4.14 5.43 -6.31
CA VAL A 33 3.20 6.05 -7.27
C VAL A 33 3.30 7.57 -7.21
N LEU A 34 3.29 8.13 -5.99
CA LEU A 34 3.44 9.58 -5.78
C LEU A 34 4.82 10.08 -6.22
N LYS A 35 5.88 9.34 -5.89
CA LYS A 35 7.26 9.71 -6.24
C LYS A 35 7.51 9.69 -7.75
N ASN A 36 6.99 8.69 -8.45
CA ASN A 36 7.05 8.60 -9.92
C ASN A 36 6.07 9.55 -10.63
N ARG A 37 5.28 10.34 -9.89
CA ARG A 37 4.29 11.29 -10.42
C ARG A 37 3.30 10.64 -11.39
N PHE A 38 2.95 9.39 -11.15
CA PHE A 38 1.93 8.71 -11.94
C PHE A 38 0.58 9.41 -11.75
N LYS A 39 -0.17 9.55 -12.83
CA LYS A 39 -1.55 10.03 -12.77
C LYS A 39 -2.43 8.90 -12.25
N PHE A 40 -3.22 9.19 -11.22
CA PHE A 40 -4.21 8.26 -10.69
C PHE A 40 -5.46 9.03 -10.27
N ILE A 41 -6.58 8.30 -10.22
CA ILE A 41 -7.85 8.76 -9.68
C ILE A 41 -8.22 7.90 -8.48
N GLN A 42 -9.11 8.39 -7.64
CA GLN A 42 -9.63 7.65 -6.49
C GLN A 42 -11.11 7.44 -6.67
N GLU A 43 -11.53 6.18 -6.74
CA GLU A 43 -12.93 5.80 -6.80
C GLU A 43 -13.39 5.27 -5.43
N PRO A 44 -14.57 5.68 -4.94
CA PRO A 44 -15.08 5.21 -3.66
C PRO A 44 -15.45 3.73 -3.76
N ILE A 45 -15.13 2.97 -2.71
CA ILE A 45 -15.49 1.55 -2.58
C ILE A 45 -16.31 1.32 -1.31
N ARG A 46 -17.20 0.32 -1.35
CA ARG A 46 -17.86 -0.21 -0.16
C ARG A 46 -17.07 -1.42 0.34
N TYR A 47 -16.64 -1.39 1.58
CA TYR A 47 -15.86 -2.46 2.19
C TYR A 47 -16.61 -3.06 3.39
N LYS A 48 -16.74 -4.39 3.41
CA LYS A 48 -17.23 -5.13 4.56
C LYS A 48 -16.02 -5.73 5.29
N PHE A 49 -15.70 -5.18 6.46
CA PHE A 49 -14.56 -5.66 7.24
C PHE A 49 -14.86 -7.03 7.87
N ARG A 50 -13.80 -7.83 8.03
CA ARG A 50 -13.82 -9.02 8.89
C ARG A 50 -13.39 -8.63 10.30
N SER A 51 -14.05 -9.19 11.30
CA SER A 51 -13.63 -9.09 12.70
C SER A 51 -12.38 -9.93 12.97
N PHE A 52 -11.71 -9.67 14.09
CA PHE A 52 -10.61 -10.52 14.55
C PHE A 52 -11.06 -11.96 14.85
N LYS A 53 -12.31 -12.14 15.29
CA LYS A 53 -12.90 -13.47 15.53
C LYS A 53 -13.10 -14.26 14.23
N GLU A 54 -13.34 -13.57 13.11
CA GLU A 54 -13.43 -14.17 11.77
C GLU A 54 -12.05 -14.43 11.11
N GLY A 55 -10.96 -14.39 11.90
CA GLY A 55 -9.62 -14.70 11.43
C GLY A 55 -8.93 -13.56 10.69
N LYS A 56 -9.17 -12.30 11.08
CA LYS A 56 -8.39 -11.15 10.59
C LYS A 56 -6.91 -11.32 10.98
N LYS A 57 -6.04 -11.49 9.97
CA LYS A 57 -4.60 -11.77 10.14
C LYS A 57 -3.72 -10.52 10.33
N ILE A 58 -4.26 -9.34 10.01
CA ILE A 58 -3.55 -8.07 10.18
C ILE A 58 -3.60 -7.62 11.65
N SER A 59 -2.51 -7.05 12.13
CA SER A 59 -2.30 -6.58 13.51
C SER A 59 -1.82 -5.12 13.53
N TRP A 60 -1.82 -4.50 14.71
CA TRP A 60 -1.29 -3.14 14.88
C TRP A 60 0.20 -3.02 14.49
N LYS A 61 0.95 -4.13 14.57
CA LYS A 61 2.36 -4.20 14.16
C LYS A 61 2.52 -3.95 12.66
N ASP A 62 1.55 -4.36 11.85
CA ASP A 62 1.54 -4.09 10.42
C ASP A 62 1.37 -2.59 10.16
N GLY A 63 0.59 -1.89 10.98
CA GLY A 63 0.46 -0.43 10.91
C GLY A 63 1.79 0.29 11.18
N VAL A 64 2.54 -0.13 12.21
CA VAL A 64 3.87 0.43 12.51
C VAL A 64 4.85 0.19 11.36
N ARG A 65 4.81 -1.01 10.74
CA ARG A 65 5.63 -1.33 9.55
C ARG A 65 5.27 -0.42 8.37
N SER A 66 3.98 -0.22 8.07
CA SER A 66 3.53 0.68 7.00
C SER A 66 4.05 2.11 7.23
N VAL A 67 3.97 2.64 8.46
CA VAL A 67 4.51 3.97 8.79
C VAL A 67 6.03 4.03 8.56
N PHE A 68 6.77 3.03 9.01
CA PHE A 68 8.22 2.96 8.79
C PHE A 68 8.56 2.94 7.29
N VAL A 69 7.83 2.19 6.47
CA VAL A 69 8.01 2.15 5.01
C VAL A 69 7.75 3.51 4.37
N LEU A 70 6.71 4.23 4.80
CA LEU A 70 6.43 5.59 4.30
C LEU A 70 7.57 6.55 4.66
N LEU A 71 8.04 6.53 5.91
CA LEU A 71 9.14 7.39 6.36
C LEU A 71 10.44 7.07 5.60
N LYS A 72 10.73 5.78 5.40
CA LYS A 72 11.89 5.33 4.61
C LYS A 72 11.84 5.91 3.19
N HIS A 73 10.71 5.81 2.50
CA HIS A 73 10.56 6.32 1.14
C HIS A 73 10.44 7.86 1.05
N ARG A 74 10.17 8.54 2.17
CA ARG A 74 10.11 10.00 2.21
C ARG A 74 11.48 10.65 2.42
N PHE A 75 12.32 10.05 3.27
CA PHE A 75 13.56 10.68 3.75
C PHE A 75 14.84 10.01 3.27
N LEU A 76 14.83 8.69 3.03
CA LEU A 76 16.05 7.95 2.67
C LEU A 76 16.18 7.73 1.16
N TYR A 77 15.09 7.87 0.40
CA TYR A 77 15.09 7.76 -1.05
C TYR A 77 14.43 8.98 -1.65
#